data_AF-A0A7C9EJZ7-F1
#
_entry.id   AF-A0A7C9EJZ7-F1
#
_cell.length_a   1.000
_cell.length_b   1.000
_cell.length_c   1.000
_cell.angle_alpha   90.00
_cell.angle_beta   90.00
_cell.angle_gamma   90.00
#
_symmetry.space_group_name_H-M   'P 1'
#
loop_
_entity.id
_entity.type
_entity.pdbx_description
1 polymer ?
#
loop_
_entity_poly.entity_id
_entity_poly.type
_entity_poly.pdbx_seq_one_letter_code
_entity_poly.pdbx_strand_id
1 'polypeptide(L)'
;MEENGVSPPSPEVSPVQLSGCIEDLVKFVLQCAVNGDDLRLSAEFCSGLLKDEDKVVDDSVRSSNSQSSPQSDLSEGVRLYPLYKHLASALKHWIVSGSFFSPCENALSICEDDSLKPIKDKWNELVSQKGPELVTMLKSVKFRLHVQEPFFSQLKDGQKTIEGRCATGDYTLMQSGDLILFNNCLMLEVQDVHHYASFVEMLEAESLEKVLPGVLSIEEA
;
A
#
# COMPACT_ATOMS: atom_id res chain seq x y z
N MET A 1 28.29 -9.24 -27.89
CA MET A 1 27.21 -8.26 -28.11
C MET A 1 26.80 -7.81 -26.73
N GLU A 2 27.22 -6.62 -26.32
CA GLU A 2 26.82 -6.04 -25.03
C GLU A 2 25.37 -5.60 -25.17
N GLU A 3 24.46 -6.39 -24.60
CA GLU A 3 23.11 -5.93 -24.33
C GLU A 3 23.22 -4.82 -23.29
N ASN A 4 22.82 -3.61 -23.66
CA ASN A 4 22.53 -2.54 -22.71
C ASN A 4 21.27 -2.93 -21.91
N GLY A 5 21.42 -3.90 -21.02
CA GLY A 5 20.41 -4.26 -20.03
C GLY A 5 20.35 -3.14 -19.01
N VAL A 6 19.28 -2.35 -19.06
CA VAL A 6 18.94 -1.46 -17.94
C VAL A 6 18.76 -2.37 -16.73
N SER A 7 19.71 -2.35 -15.80
CA SER A 7 19.59 -3.09 -14.55
C SER A 7 18.32 -2.62 -13.84
N PRO A 8 17.48 -3.52 -13.32
CA PRO A 8 16.31 -3.11 -12.55
C PRO A 8 16.75 -2.21 -11.41
N PRO A 9 15.91 -1.24 -11.01
CA PRO A 9 16.27 -0.29 -9.97
C PRO A 9 16.69 -1.02 -8.70
N SER A 10 17.79 -0.55 -8.09
CA SER A 10 18.22 -0.97 -6.76
C SER A 10 17.10 -0.74 -5.74
N PRO A 11 17.03 -1.55 -4.66
CA PRO A 11 16.00 -1.38 -3.65
C PRO A 11 16.11 0.02 -3.06
N GLU A 12 14.99 0.64 -2.73
CA GLU A 12 15.04 1.94 -2.06
C GLU A 12 15.34 1.72 -0.57
N VAL A 13 16.43 2.34 -0.10
CA VAL A 13 16.92 2.26 1.29
C VAL A 13 16.56 3.51 2.11
N SER A 14 15.69 4.37 1.58
CA SER A 14 15.28 5.62 2.25
C SER A 14 14.32 5.35 3.42
N PRO A 15 14.30 6.21 4.45
CA PRO A 15 13.34 6.08 5.54
C PRO A 15 11.89 6.06 5.02
N VAL A 16 11.12 5.11 5.53
CA VAL A 16 9.72 4.96 5.15
C VAL A 16 8.91 6.21 5.52
N GLN A 17 8.29 6.84 4.51
CA GLN A 17 7.37 7.94 4.74
C GLN A 17 6.01 7.39 5.19
N LEU A 18 5.66 7.61 6.46
CA LEU A 18 4.41 7.13 7.05
C LEU A 18 3.17 7.51 6.23
N SER A 19 3.13 8.71 5.65
CA SER A 19 1.99 9.15 4.83
C SER A 19 1.77 8.28 3.59
N GLY A 20 2.83 7.99 2.83
CA GLY A 20 2.72 7.16 1.63
C GLY A 20 2.30 5.73 1.99
N CYS A 21 2.89 5.17 3.04
CA CYS A 21 2.57 3.81 3.47
C CYS A 21 1.14 3.66 4.00
N ILE A 22 0.63 4.61 4.77
CA ILE A 22 -0.76 4.53 5.23
C ILE A 22 -1.73 4.69 4.06
N GLU A 23 -1.42 5.53 3.07
CA GLU A 23 -2.22 5.65 1.84
C GLU A 23 -2.27 4.34 1.06
N ASP A 24 -1.10 3.76 0.76
CA ASP A 24 -1.00 2.51 0.00
C ASP A 24 -1.58 1.31 0.78
N LEU A 25 -1.40 1.26 2.11
CA LEU A 25 -1.99 0.23 2.96
C LEU A 25 -3.52 0.31 2.99
N VAL A 26 -4.09 1.50 3.18
CA VAL A 26 -5.55 1.67 3.17
C VAL A 26 -6.12 1.30 1.80
N LYS A 27 -5.47 1.73 0.72
CA LYS A 27 -5.85 1.36 -0.64
C LYS A 27 -5.84 -0.16 -0.83
N PHE A 28 -4.76 -0.82 -0.42
CA PHE A 28 -4.60 -2.26 -0.51
C PHE A 28 -5.69 -3.03 0.27
N VAL A 29 -5.95 -2.63 1.52
CA VAL A 29 -7.00 -3.23 2.37
C VAL A 29 -8.37 -3.09 1.70
N LEU A 30 -8.71 -1.91 1.18
CA LEU A 30 -9.99 -1.71 0.48
C LEU A 30 -10.09 -2.56 -0.80
N GLN A 31 -9.00 -2.73 -1.55
CA GLN A 31 -8.96 -3.59 -2.73
C GLN A 31 -9.17 -5.06 -2.36
N CYS A 32 -8.56 -5.52 -1.26
CA CYS A 32 -8.78 -6.85 -0.71
C CYS A 32 -10.27 -7.09 -0.39
N ALA A 33 -10.93 -6.12 0.25
CA ALA A 33 -12.36 -6.20 0.57
C ALA A 33 -13.24 -6.34 -0.70
N VAL A 34 -12.88 -5.62 -1.77
CA VAL A 34 -13.60 -5.68 -3.05
C VAL A 34 -13.44 -7.06 -3.70
N ASN A 35 -12.26 -7.68 -3.55
CA ASN A 35 -11.93 -8.96 -4.16
C ASN A 35 -12.39 -10.18 -3.34
N GLY A 36 -13.08 -9.97 -2.22
CA GLY A 36 -13.70 -11.03 -1.43
C GLY A 36 -12.98 -11.40 -0.14
N ASP A 37 -11.93 -10.68 0.25
CA ASP A 37 -11.35 -10.84 1.58
C ASP A 37 -12.30 -10.27 2.65
N ASP A 38 -12.56 -11.01 3.73
CA ASP A 38 -13.55 -10.63 4.74
C ASP A 38 -13.03 -9.52 5.67
N LEU A 39 -13.22 -8.27 5.23
CA LEU A 39 -13.00 -7.07 6.03
C LEU A 39 -14.27 -6.57 6.71
N ARG A 40 -15.37 -7.35 6.66
CA ARG A 40 -16.71 -6.99 7.19
C ARG A 40 -17.27 -5.67 6.65
N LEU A 41 -16.70 -5.16 5.56
CA LEU A 41 -17.17 -4.01 4.79
C LEU A 41 -17.76 -4.53 3.48
N SER A 42 -18.81 -3.88 2.96
CA SER A 42 -19.34 -4.27 1.66
C SER A 42 -18.36 -3.90 0.53
N ALA A 43 -18.27 -4.76 -0.49
CA ALA A 43 -17.47 -4.48 -1.68
C ALA A 43 -17.93 -3.20 -2.40
N GLU A 44 -19.25 -2.91 -2.39
CA GLU A 44 -19.80 -1.67 -2.93
C GLU A 44 -19.30 -0.43 -2.19
N PHE A 45 -19.25 -0.49 -0.85
CA PHE A 45 -18.71 0.60 -0.04
C PHE A 45 -17.23 0.82 -0.31
N CYS A 46 -16.43 -0.26 -0.32
CA CYS A 46 -14.99 -0.17 -0.55
C CYS A 46 -14.66 0.33 -1.96
N SER A 47 -15.37 -0.17 -2.99
CA SER A 47 -15.21 0.31 -4.36
C SER A 47 -15.61 1.78 -4.49
N GLY A 48 -16.63 2.25 -3.77
CA GLY A 48 -17.01 3.65 -3.69
C GLY A 48 -15.89 4.55 -3.16
N LEU A 49 -15.13 4.08 -2.17
CA LEU A 49 -13.98 4.83 -1.62
C LEU A 49 -12.78 4.89 -2.58
N LEU A 50 -12.67 3.92 -3.49
CA LEU A 50 -11.56 3.77 -4.44
C LEU A 50 -11.78 4.48 -5.79
N LYS A 51 -12.96 5.05 -6.06
CA LYS A 51 -13.26 5.72 -7.35
C LYS A 51 -12.38 6.96 -7.54
N ASP A 52 -11.78 7.12 -8.71
CA ASP A 52 -11.07 8.35 -9.15
C ASP A 52 -12.02 9.33 -9.87
N GLU A 53 -11.72 10.64 -9.83
CA GLU A 53 -12.58 11.72 -10.39
C GLU A 53 -12.87 11.55 -11.90
N ASP A 54 -11.94 10.99 -12.67
CA ASP A 54 -12.07 10.86 -14.14
C ASP A 54 -13.18 9.89 -14.59
N LYS A 55 -13.79 9.14 -13.67
CA LYS A 55 -14.94 8.27 -13.97
C LYS A 55 -16.30 8.87 -13.60
N VAL A 56 -16.33 10.11 -13.10
CA VAL A 56 -17.57 10.81 -12.70
C VAL A 56 -18.15 11.65 -13.84
N VAL A 57 -17.46 11.77 -14.98
CA VAL A 57 -17.96 12.54 -16.12
C VAL A 57 -18.92 11.71 -16.99
N ASP A 58 -20.21 11.94 -16.71
CA ASP A 58 -21.31 12.10 -17.69
C ASP A 58 -22.09 10.85 -18.18
N ASP A 59 -23.17 10.53 -17.44
CA ASP A 59 -24.48 10.15 -18.02
C ASP A 59 -25.53 11.27 -17.79
N SER A 60 -25.11 12.53 -17.65
CA SER A 60 -25.99 13.70 -17.78
C SER A 60 -25.27 15.02 -18.06
N VAL A 61 -25.22 15.35 -19.36
CA VAL A 61 -25.35 16.67 -19.97
C VAL A 61 -24.14 17.63 -19.85
N ARG A 62 -23.37 17.65 -20.95
CA ARG A 62 -22.58 18.77 -21.50
C ARG A 62 -23.17 20.17 -21.26
N SER A 63 -22.29 21.11 -20.88
CA SER A 63 -22.18 22.55 -21.25
C SER A 63 -21.73 23.35 -20.01
N SER A 64 -20.71 24.21 -19.97
CA SER A 64 -19.83 24.84 -20.96
C SER A 64 -18.62 25.47 -20.26
N ASN A 65 -17.51 25.54 -21.00
CA ASN A 65 -16.47 26.57 -21.03
C ASN A 65 -15.52 26.85 -19.84
N SER A 66 -14.24 26.71 -20.20
CA SER A 66 -12.99 27.21 -19.64
C SER A 66 -12.97 28.70 -19.24
N GLN A 67 -12.27 29.04 -18.14
CA GLN A 67 -11.17 30.02 -18.10
C GLN A 67 -10.48 30.09 -16.72
N SER A 68 -9.18 30.37 -16.77
CA SER A 68 -8.17 30.43 -15.72
C SER A 68 -8.30 31.59 -14.71
N SER A 69 -7.99 31.36 -13.42
CA SER A 69 -7.03 32.14 -12.61
C SER A 69 -6.90 31.60 -11.17
N PRO A 70 -5.80 31.89 -10.45
CA PRO A 70 -5.49 31.27 -9.16
C PRO A 70 -5.82 32.22 -8.01
N GLN A 71 -6.89 31.97 -7.25
CA GLN A 71 -7.01 32.47 -5.88
C GLN A 71 -7.76 31.49 -4.99
N SER A 72 -7.24 31.41 -3.78
CA SER A 72 -7.80 30.80 -2.59
C SER A 72 -9.27 31.14 -2.40
N ASP A 73 -10.13 30.13 -2.29
CA ASP A 73 -11.34 30.23 -1.48
C ASP A 73 -11.76 28.84 -0.98
N LEU A 74 -11.79 28.72 0.35
CA LEU A 74 -12.16 27.56 1.16
C LEU A 74 -13.68 27.30 1.15
N SER A 75 -14.36 27.47 0.02
CA SER A 75 -15.80 27.20 -0.11
C SER A 75 -16.18 26.87 -1.55
N GLU A 76 -15.69 25.74 -2.04
CA GLU A 76 -16.19 25.14 -3.26
C GLU A 76 -16.21 23.63 -3.01
N GLY A 77 -17.38 23.01 -3.20
CA GLY A 77 -17.64 21.64 -2.81
C GLY A 77 -16.54 20.70 -3.29
N VAL A 78 -15.66 20.32 -2.37
CA VAL A 78 -15.20 18.95 -2.22
C VAL A 78 -14.71 18.34 -3.56
N ARG A 79 -13.54 18.82 -4.06
CA ARG A 79 -12.70 18.01 -4.96
C ARG A 79 -12.00 16.97 -4.08
N LEU A 80 -12.50 15.73 -4.06
CA LEU A 80 -12.38 14.82 -2.89
C LEU A 80 -12.14 13.35 -3.23
N TYR A 81 -12.08 13.00 -4.51
CA TYR A 81 -11.76 11.63 -4.88
C TYR A 81 -10.26 11.45 -5.16
N PRO A 82 -9.72 10.27 -4.90
CA PRO A 82 -10.40 9.13 -4.29
C PRO A 82 -10.53 9.28 -2.76
N LEU A 83 -11.72 8.95 -2.22
CA LEU A 83 -12.07 9.20 -0.81
C LEU A 83 -11.17 8.44 0.18
N TYR A 84 -10.57 7.31 -0.24
CA TYR A 84 -9.66 6.57 0.63
C TYR A 84 -8.44 7.40 1.07
N LYS A 85 -8.03 8.43 0.30
CA LYS A 85 -6.92 9.30 0.71
C LYS A 85 -7.25 10.14 1.94
N HIS A 86 -8.51 10.55 2.08
CA HIS A 86 -8.99 11.23 3.29
C HIS A 86 -9.02 10.29 4.48
N LEU A 87 -9.46 9.04 4.27
CA LEU A 87 -9.42 8.00 5.30
C LEU A 87 -7.97 7.73 5.76
N ALA A 88 -7.04 7.59 4.82
CA ALA A 88 -5.63 7.40 5.10
C ALA A 88 -5.03 8.58 5.88
N SER A 89 -5.35 9.81 5.47
CA SER A 89 -4.90 11.03 6.16
C SER A 89 -5.45 11.11 7.59
N ALA A 90 -6.73 10.85 7.79
CA ALA A 90 -7.36 10.83 9.10
C ALA A 90 -6.75 9.75 10.02
N LEU A 91 -6.52 8.54 9.48
CA LEU A 91 -5.88 7.44 10.20
C LEU A 91 -4.44 7.78 10.58
N LYS A 92 -3.66 8.32 9.64
CA LYS A 92 -2.30 8.81 9.89
C LYS A 92 -2.31 9.85 11.01
N HIS A 93 -3.20 10.84 10.94
CA HIS A 93 -3.30 11.85 11.97
C HIS A 93 -3.59 11.21 13.32
N TRP A 94 -4.56 10.29 13.39
CA TRP A 94 -4.92 9.60 14.62
C TRP A 94 -3.75 8.81 15.22
N ILE A 95 -2.99 8.09 14.39
CA ILE A 95 -1.79 7.36 14.83
C ILE A 95 -0.74 8.32 15.42
N VAL A 96 -0.57 9.51 14.82
CA VAL A 96 0.44 10.48 15.24
C VAL A 96 0.00 11.31 16.46
N SER A 97 -1.26 11.73 16.51
CA SER A 97 -1.80 12.59 17.57
C SER A 97 -2.30 11.82 18.79
N GLY A 98 -2.54 10.51 18.65
CA GLY A 98 -3.15 9.67 19.68
C GLY A 98 -4.64 9.94 19.89
N SER A 99 -5.27 10.73 19.01
CA SER A 99 -6.67 11.13 19.13
C SER A 99 -7.36 11.17 17.77
N PHE A 100 -8.62 10.75 17.74
CA PHE A 100 -9.42 10.83 16.53
C PHE A 100 -9.55 12.29 16.09
N PHE A 101 -9.20 12.59 14.84
CA PHE A 101 -9.39 13.91 14.25
C PHE A 101 -10.88 14.20 14.14
N SER A 102 -11.39 15.20 14.87
CA SER A 102 -12.68 15.82 14.55
C SER A 102 -12.38 17.08 13.74
N PRO A 103 -12.62 17.10 12.41
CA PRO A 103 -12.51 18.31 11.61
C PRO A 103 -13.52 19.40 12.03
N CYS A 104 -14.45 19.06 12.93
CA CYS A 104 -15.59 19.88 13.28
C CYS A 104 -15.83 19.83 14.78
N GLU A 105 -15.03 20.59 15.53
CA GLU A 105 -15.53 21.13 16.81
C GLU A 105 -16.74 22.05 16.59
N ASN A 106 -16.94 22.58 15.36
CA ASN A 106 -18.01 23.52 15.06
C ASN A 106 -19.19 23.00 14.20
N ALA A 107 -19.08 21.88 13.46
CA ALA A 107 -20.19 21.42 12.58
C ALA A 107 -20.78 20.03 12.90
N LEU A 108 -20.26 19.31 13.90
CA LEU A 108 -20.84 18.05 14.39
C LEU A 108 -21.34 18.18 15.84
N SER A 109 -21.89 19.35 16.19
CA SER A 109 -22.80 19.50 17.33
C SER A 109 -24.18 18.87 17.06
N ILE A 110 -24.24 17.83 16.21
CA ILE A 110 -25.42 17.04 15.91
C ILE A 110 -25.15 15.65 16.50
N CYS A 111 -25.61 15.47 17.75
CA CYS A 111 -25.63 14.24 18.52
C CYS A 111 -24.32 13.44 18.56
N GLU A 112 -23.47 13.72 19.56
CA GLU A 112 -22.74 12.62 20.20
C GLU A 112 -23.79 11.70 20.82
N ASP A 113 -24.30 10.76 20.01
CA ASP A 113 -25.15 9.70 20.51
C ASP A 113 -24.32 8.90 21.53
N ASP A 114 -24.82 8.79 22.77
CA ASP A 114 -24.15 8.06 23.85
C ASP A 114 -23.83 6.61 23.45
N SER A 115 -24.52 6.08 22.42
CA SER A 115 -24.27 4.77 21.82
C SER A 115 -22.92 4.64 21.09
N LEU A 116 -22.35 5.73 20.56
CA LEU A 116 -21.11 5.72 19.78
C LEU A 116 -19.86 5.94 20.63
N LYS A 117 -20.01 6.51 21.83
CA LYS A 117 -18.91 6.70 22.80
C LYS A 117 -18.13 5.40 23.08
N PRO A 118 -18.75 4.25 23.43
CA PRO A 118 -18.00 3.03 23.69
C PRO A 118 -17.24 2.50 22.45
N ILE A 119 -17.78 2.75 21.25
CA ILE A 119 -17.11 2.38 20.00
C ILE A 119 -15.88 3.29 19.81
N LYS A 120 -16.05 4.60 19.95
CA LYS A 120 -14.95 5.58 19.85
C LYS A 120 -13.83 5.27 20.84
N ASP A 121 -14.16 4.96 22.09
CA ASP A 121 -13.18 4.62 23.13
C ASP A 121 -12.42 3.33 22.79
N LYS A 122 -13.14 2.29 22.35
CA LYS A 122 -12.52 1.04 21.91
C LYS A 122 -11.53 1.25 20.76
N TRP A 123 -11.87 2.11 19.80
CA TRP A 123 -10.99 2.39 18.67
C TRP A 123 -9.81 3.28 19.07
N ASN A 124 -10.03 4.25 19.96
CA ASN A 124 -8.95 5.05 20.53
C ASN A 124 -7.93 4.18 21.25
N GLU A 125 -8.39 3.22 22.07
CA GLU A 125 -7.52 2.26 22.72
C GLU A 125 -6.74 1.43 21.69
N LEU A 126 -7.43 0.90 20.68
CA LEU A 126 -6.79 0.10 19.62
C LEU A 126 -5.71 0.90 18.87
N VAL A 127 -5.99 2.13 18.45
CA VAL A 127 -5.03 2.97 17.73
C VAL A 127 -3.89 3.41 18.64
N SER A 128 -4.15 3.68 19.92
CA SER A 128 -3.10 4.02 20.88
C SER A 128 -2.12 2.87 21.12
N GLN A 129 -2.59 1.62 21.01
CA GLN A 129 -1.74 0.42 21.12
C GLN A 129 -1.07 0.06 19.80
N LYS A 130 -1.85 -0.10 18.73
CA LYS A 130 -1.39 -0.62 17.43
C LYS A 130 -0.76 0.42 16.51
N GLY A 131 -1.11 1.69 16.66
CA GLY A 131 -0.51 2.78 15.89
C GLY A 131 1.00 2.89 16.12
N PRO A 132 1.49 2.99 17.37
CA PRO A 132 2.92 3.01 17.66
C PRO A 132 3.66 1.73 17.26
N GLU A 133 3.03 0.55 17.42
CA GLU A 133 3.58 -0.73 16.93
C GLU A 133 3.81 -0.68 15.41
N LEU A 134 2.79 -0.26 14.64
CA LEU A 134 2.88 -0.12 13.19
C LEU A 134 3.97 0.87 12.77
N VAL A 135 4.06 2.03 13.44
CA VAL A 135 5.11 3.03 13.17
C VAL A 135 6.50 2.45 13.46
N THR A 136 6.63 1.65 14.50
CA THR A 136 7.90 0.98 14.85
C THR A 136 8.28 -0.03 13.78
N MET A 137 7.34 -0.86 13.35
CA MET A 137 7.55 -1.83 12.25
C MET A 137 7.95 -1.14 10.95
N LEU A 138 7.31 -0.02 10.59
CA LEU A 138 7.66 0.74 9.39
C LEU A 138 9.05 1.38 9.49
N LYS A 139 9.47 1.80 10.68
CA LYS A 139 10.83 2.32 10.91
C LYS A 139 11.92 1.24 10.83
N SER A 140 11.59 -0.02 11.08
CA SER A 140 12.51 -1.15 10.97
C SER A 140 12.64 -1.70 9.55
N VAL A 141 11.83 -1.24 8.60
CA VAL A 141 11.98 -1.61 7.19
C VAL A 141 13.32 -1.12 6.67
N LYS A 142 14.13 -2.04 6.14
CA LYS A 142 15.46 -1.73 5.61
C LYS A 142 15.45 -1.55 4.09
N PHE A 143 14.53 -2.24 3.40
CA PHE A 143 14.42 -2.20 1.95
C PHE A 143 12.99 -2.00 1.50
N ARG A 144 12.82 -1.21 0.45
CA ARG A 144 11.55 -1.06 -0.26
C ARG A 144 11.69 -1.57 -1.68
N LEU A 145 10.73 -2.38 -2.08
CA LEU A 145 10.66 -2.95 -3.42
C LEU A 145 9.31 -2.69 -4.05
N HIS A 146 9.32 -2.54 -5.37
CA HIS A 146 8.11 -2.50 -6.16
C HIS A 146 8.00 -3.80 -6.97
N VAL A 147 6.80 -4.36 -6.99
CA VAL A 147 6.49 -5.61 -7.70
C VAL A 147 5.13 -5.47 -8.38
N GLN A 148 5.05 -5.95 -9.62
CA GLN A 148 3.84 -5.91 -10.43
C GLN A 148 2.96 -7.14 -10.18
N GLU A 149 1.70 -7.07 -10.60
CA GLU A 149 0.87 -8.27 -10.74
C GLU A 149 1.41 -9.17 -11.87
N PRO A 150 1.31 -10.50 -11.77
CA PRO A 150 0.65 -11.28 -10.70
C PRO A 150 1.52 -11.53 -9.45
N PHE A 151 2.81 -11.15 -9.50
CA PHE A 151 3.78 -11.50 -8.45
C PHE A 151 3.43 -10.87 -7.10
N PHE A 152 2.82 -9.68 -7.08
CA PHE A 152 2.35 -9.06 -5.84
C PHE A 152 1.29 -9.91 -5.14
N SER A 153 0.24 -10.33 -5.86
CA SER A 153 -0.77 -11.24 -5.30
C SER A 153 -0.17 -12.59 -4.89
N GLN A 154 0.75 -13.13 -5.69
CA GLN A 154 1.44 -14.38 -5.35
C GLN A 154 2.29 -14.28 -4.08
N LEU A 155 2.94 -13.13 -3.83
CA LEU A 155 3.66 -12.86 -2.58
C LEU A 155 2.68 -12.76 -1.39
N LYS A 156 1.58 -12.01 -1.57
CA LYS A 156 0.52 -11.86 -0.56
C LYS A 156 -0.06 -13.22 -0.14
N ASP A 157 -0.34 -14.08 -1.11
CA ASP A 157 -0.98 -15.38 -0.90
C ASP A 157 0.02 -16.49 -0.52
N GLY A 158 1.33 -16.18 -0.45
CA GLY A 158 2.39 -17.13 -0.11
C GLY A 158 2.71 -18.16 -1.20
N GLN A 159 2.26 -17.94 -2.44
CA GLN A 159 2.58 -18.77 -3.59
C GLN A 159 4.02 -18.53 -4.05
N LYS A 160 4.40 -17.26 -4.19
CA LYS A 160 5.77 -16.85 -4.50
C LYS A 160 6.51 -16.63 -3.19
N THR A 161 7.55 -17.42 -2.96
CA THR A 161 8.34 -17.38 -1.72
C THR A 161 9.81 -17.05 -1.95
N ILE A 162 10.26 -17.05 -3.22
CA ILE A 162 11.63 -16.75 -3.61
C ILE A 162 11.63 -15.58 -4.60
N GLU A 163 12.48 -14.59 -4.34
CA GLU A 163 12.66 -13.42 -5.20
C GLU A 163 14.08 -13.40 -5.78
N GLY A 164 14.19 -13.68 -7.08
CA GLY A 164 15.47 -13.64 -7.80
C GLY A 164 15.83 -12.22 -8.21
N ARG A 165 17.01 -11.72 -7.82
CA ARG A 165 17.55 -10.42 -8.21
C ARG A 165 19.04 -10.55 -8.52
N CYS A 166 19.55 -9.70 -9.41
CA CYS A 166 20.98 -9.56 -9.57
C CYS A 166 21.57 -8.99 -8.26
N ALA A 167 22.60 -9.65 -7.73
CA ALA A 167 23.30 -9.25 -6.51
C ALA A 167 24.20 -8.02 -6.76
N THR A 168 23.60 -6.88 -7.08
CA THR A 168 24.27 -5.62 -7.38
C THR A 168 23.74 -4.50 -6.49
N GLY A 169 24.58 -3.48 -6.24
CA GLY A 169 24.20 -2.34 -5.39
C GLY A 169 23.71 -2.76 -4.01
N ASP A 170 22.61 -2.15 -3.58
CA ASP A 170 22.06 -2.34 -2.23
C ASP A 170 21.48 -3.75 -2.00
N TYR A 171 21.21 -4.55 -3.05
CA TYR A 171 20.80 -5.95 -2.88
C TYR A 171 21.87 -6.79 -2.18
N THR A 172 23.16 -6.43 -2.30
CA THR A 172 24.26 -7.12 -1.61
C THR A 172 24.26 -6.93 -0.09
N LEU A 173 23.49 -5.96 0.41
CA LEU A 173 23.37 -5.64 1.83
C LEU A 173 22.23 -6.40 2.52
N MET A 174 21.41 -7.14 1.77
CA MET A 174 20.30 -7.93 2.29
C MET A 174 20.79 -9.15 3.06
N GLN A 175 20.16 -9.40 4.20
CA GLN A 175 20.48 -10.49 5.12
C GLN A 175 19.19 -11.10 5.68
N SER A 176 19.27 -12.35 6.15
CA SER A 176 18.19 -12.97 6.92
C SER A 176 17.78 -12.09 8.10
N GLY A 177 16.47 -11.96 8.31
CA GLY A 177 15.85 -11.10 9.32
C GLY A 177 15.60 -9.65 8.85
N ASP A 178 16.10 -9.24 7.69
CA ASP A 178 15.78 -7.92 7.15
C ASP A 178 14.30 -7.83 6.74
N LEU A 179 13.66 -6.70 7.05
CA LEU A 179 12.29 -6.41 6.64
C LEU A 179 12.27 -5.68 5.29
N ILE A 180 11.49 -6.23 4.36
CA ILE A 180 11.23 -5.68 3.04
C ILE A 180 9.77 -5.20 2.98
N LEU A 181 9.57 -3.99 2.48
CA LEU A 181 8.24 -3.45 2.22
C LEU A 181 7.97 -3.39 0.72
N PHE A 182 7.08 -4.26 0.26
CA PHE A 182 6.61 -4.33 -1.12
C PHE A 182 5.43 -3.37 -1.34
N ASN A 183 5.52 -2.56 -2.39
CA ASN A 183 4.46 -1.63 -2.81
C ASN A 183 3.92 -0.75 -1.67
N ASN A 184 4.78 -0.45 -0.69
CA ASN A 184 4.46 0.32 0.53
C ASN A 184 3.35 -0.26 1.42
N CYS A 185 2.86 -1.48 1.18
CA CYS A 185 1.71 -2.04 1.90
C CYS A 185 1.87 -3.50 2.35
N LEU A 186 2.79 -4.27 1.77
CA LEU A 186 3.05 -5.65 2.15
C LEU A 186 4.45 -5.78 2.76
N MET A 187 4.52 -6.09 4.05
CA MET A 187 5.78 -6.26 4.78
C MET A 187 6.11 -7.73 4.92
N LEU A 188 7.30 -8.12 4.47
CA LEU A 188 7.81 -9.50 4.53
C LEU A 188 9.21 -9.51 5.12
N GLU A 189 9.54 -10.60 5.82
CA GLU A 189 10.86 -10.81 6.42
C GLU A 189 11.69 -11.77 5.56
N VAL A 190 12.93 -11.40 5.26
CA VAL A 190 13.89 -12.25 4.55
C VAL A 190 14.23 -13.45 5.43
N GLN A 191 13.91 -14.65 4.97
CA GLN A 191 14.24 -15.88 5.70
C GLN A 191 15.69 -16.32 5.42
N ASP A 192 16.11 -16.31 4.16
CA ASP A 192 17.45 -16.72 3.73
C ASP A 192 17.92 -15.95 2.49
N VAL A 193 19.24 -15.93 2.24
CA VAL A 193 19.87 -15.27 1.10
C VAL A 193 20.89 -16.20 0.45
N HIS A 194 20.61 -16.64 -0.78
CA HIS A 194 21.49 -17.46 -1.60
C HIS A 194 22.10 -16.66 -2.75
N HIS A 195 23.29 -17.06 -3.18
CA HIS A 195 24.01 -16.44 -4.30
C HIS A 195 24.33 -17.50 -5.35
N TYR A 196 24.07 -17.17 -6.61
CA TYR A 196 24.28 -18.04 -7.77
C TYR A 196 25.08 -17.28 -8.84
N ALA A 197 25.78 -18.01 -9.70
CA ALA A 197 26.54 -17.42 -10.79
C ALA A 197 25.63 -16.95 -11.94
N SER A 198 24.41 -17.49 -12.06
CA SER A 198 23.44 -17.11 -13.10
C SER A 198 21.99 -17.36 -12.67
N PHE A 199 21.03 -16.77 -13.39
CA PHE A 199 19.61 -17.07 -13.21
C PHE A 199 19.26 -18.52 -13.53
N VAL A 200 19.93 -19.14 -14.51
CA VAL A 200 19.70 -20.55 -14.84
C VAL A 200 20.05 -21.43 -13.65
N GLU A 201 21.24 -21.23 -13.07
CA GLU A 201 21.66 -21.98 -11.87
C GLU A 201 20.71 -21.74 -10.70
N MET A 202 20.25 -20.50 -10.50
CA MET A 202 19.25 -20.18 -9.49
C MET A 202 17.94 -20.94 -9.72
N LEU A 203 17.41 -20.95 -10.95
CA LEU A 203 16.14 -21.62 -11.29
C LEU A 203 16.25 -23.16 -11.30
N GLU A 204 17.45 -23.70 -11.49
CA GLU A 204 17.71 -25.14 -11.37
C GLU A 204 17.85 -25.58 -9.91
N ALA A 205 18.46 -24.74 -9.06
CA ALA A 205 18.66 -25.02 -7.64
C ALA A 205 17.40 -24.75 -6.80
N GLU A 206 16.65 -23.69 -7.14
CA GLU A 206 15.43 -23.28 -6.47
C GLU A 206 14.18 -23.82 -7.19
N SER A 207 13.08 -23.99 -6.47
CA SER A 207 11.85 -24.50 -7.09
C SER A 207 11.20 -23.43 -7.99
N LEU A 208 11.09 -23.70 -9.30
CA LEU A 208 10.50 -22.76 -10.28
C LEU A 208 9.12 -22.25 -9.87
N GLU A 209 8.26 -23.12 -9.33
CA GLU A 209 6.93 -22.76 -8.79
C GLU A 209 6.98 -21.75 -7.63
N LYS A 210 8.10 -21.69 -6.89
CA LYS A 210 8.30 -20.75 -5.77
C LYS A 210 8.91 -19.43 -6.21
N VAL A 211 9.66 -19.45 -7.31
CA VAL A 211 10.29 -18.26 -7.91
C VAL A 211 9.32 -17.56 -8.87
N LEU A 212 8.69 -18.32 -9.77
CA LEU A 212 7.78 -17.86 -10.81
C LEU A 212 6.54 -18.77 -10.88
N PRO A 213 5.59 -18.66 -9.92
CA PRO A 213 4.38 -19.46 -9.93
C PRO A 213 3.59 -19.29 -11.24
N GLY A 214 3.26 -20.41 -11.88
CA GLY A 214 2.52 -20.47 -13.15
C GLY A 214 3.38 -20.62 -14.40
N VAL A 215 4.71 -20.46 -14.30
CA VAL A 215 5.66 -20.72 -15.39
C VAL A 215 5.99 -22.22 -15.44
N LEU A 216 6.00 -22.81 -16.64
CA LEU A 216 6.11 -24.27 -16.81
C LEU A 216 7.54 -24.76 -17.03
N SER A 217 8.44 -23.91 -17.53
CA SER A 217 9.82 -24.30 -17.77
C SER A 217 10.81 -23.13 -17.61
N ILE A 218 12.10 -23.46 -17.44
CA ILE A 218 13.17 -22.47 -17.29
C ILE A 218 13.37 -21.68 -18.59
N GLU A 219 13.06 -22.25 -19.75
CA GLU A 219 13.16 -21.56 -21.04
C GLU A 219 12.08 -20.50 -21.24
N GLU A 220 10.95 -20.62 -20.53
CA GLU A 220 9.87 -19.63 -20.54
C GLU A 220 10.14 -18.46 -19.57
N ALA A 221 10.94 -18.71 -18.52
CA ALA A 221 11.32 -17.78 -17.46
C ALA A 221 12.33 -16.71 -17.92
#